data_AF-A0A1I6HQA9-F1
#
_entry.id   AF-A0A1I6HQA9-F1
#
_cell.length_a   1.000
_cell.length_b   1.000
_cell.length_c   1.000
_cell.angle_alpha   90.00
_cell.angle_beta   90.00
_cell.angle_gamma   90.00
#
_symmetry.space_group_name_H-M   'P 1'
#
loop_
_entity.id
_entity.type
_entity.pdbx_description
1 polymer ?
#
loop_
_entity_poly.entity_id
_entity_poly.type
_entity_poly.pdbx_seq_one_letter_code
_entity_poly.pdbx_strand_id
1 'polypeptide(L)'
;MAGDADAGGDLRRRFTGLVVESLAVEQDYASATVDCRRCPETTLRSGDRVTVGLSCYEDHSWEITGVYCAAHGVESVEAAMAVRAERQAVVAAVLEASGYHPPSGDYRPDALTLGAVELLDFSPTAAGY
;
A
#
# COMPACT_ATOMS: atom_id res chain seq x y z
N MET A 1 -6.78 28.10 4.34
CA MET A 1 -7.28 26.93 3.61
C MET A 1 -6.17 26.42 2.71
N ALA A 2 -5.24 25.65 3.29
CA ALA A 2 -4.04 25.09 2.65
C ALA A 2 -3.82 23.67 3.17
N GLY A 3 -4.87 22.83 3.12
CA GLY A 3 -4.91 21.54 3.81
C GLY A 3 -4.79 20.31 2.91
N ASP A 4 -5.23 20.40 1.64
CA ASP A 4 -5.36 19.21 0.78
C ASP A 4 -4.14 18.94 -0.11
N ALA A 5 -3.53 19.99 -0.68
CA ALA A 5 -2.40 19.83 -1.60
C ALA A 5 -1.10 19.42 -0.89
N ASP A 6 -0.87 19.91 0.33
CA ASP A 6 0.25 19.50 1.19
C ASP A 6 0.06 18.07 1.72
N ALA A 7 -1.19 17.64 1.93
CA ALA A 7 -1.48 16.28 2.40
C ALA A 7 -1.08 15.22 1.37
N GLY A 8 -1.35 15.43 0.08
CA GLY A 8 -0.97 14.46 -0.96
C GLY A 8 0.56 14.29 -1.12
N GLY A 9 1.32 15.38 -1.01
CA GLY A 9 2.77 15.36 -1.04
C GLY A 9 3.40 14.67 0.18
N ASP A 10 2.83 14.89 1.37
CA ASP A 10 3.22 14.23 2.61
C ASP A 10 2.92 12.73 2.59
N LEU A 11 1.72 12.35 2.14
CA LEU A 11 1.31 10.95 2.01
C LEU A 11 2.19 10.18 1.03
N ARG A 12 2.50 10.75 -0.13
CA ARG A 12 3.40 10.11 -1.11
C ARG A 12 4.76 9.80 -0.49
N ARG A 13 5.37 10.78 0.20
CA ARG A 13 6.66 10.57 0.89
C ARG A 13 6.57 9.51 1.97
N ARG A 14 5.46 9.49 2.71
CA ARG A 14 5.22 8.53 3.80
C ARG A 14 5.07 7.10 3.31
N PHE A 15 4.48 6.92 2.13
CA PHE A 15 4.26 5.58 1.54
C PHE A 15 5.45 5.06 0.76
N THR A 16 6.31 5.93 0.23
CA THR A 16 7.55 5.49 -0.41
C THR A 16 8.44 4.74 0.59
N GLY A 17 8.86 3.52 0.21
CA GLY A 17 9.67 2.63 1.05
C GLY A 17 8.86 1.84 2.09
N LEU A 18 7.54 1.98 2.11
CA LEU A 18 6.68 1.15 2.97
C LEU A 18 6.78 -0.31 2.54
N VAL A 19 7.03 -1.22 3.49
CA VAL A 19 7.09 -2.66 3.24
C VAL A 19 5.72 -3.19 2.81
N VAL A 20 5.71 -4.05 1.80
CA VAL A 20 4.51 -4.69 1.25
C VAL A 20 4.14 -5.93 2.08
N GLU A 21 3.96 -5.71 3.37
CA GLU A 21 3.49 -6.71 4.34
C GLU A 21 2.59 -6.01 5.36
N SER A 22 1.50 -6.67 5.71
CA SER A 22 0.60 -6.25 6.78
C SER A 22 -0.19 -7.45 7.29
N LEU A 23 -1.06 -7.24 8.29
CA LEU A 23 -2.00 -8.29 8.71
C LEU A 23 -2.95 -8.76 7.60
N ALA A 24 -3.18 -7.94 6.56
CA ALA A 24 -4.08 -8.25 5.46
C ALA A 24 -3.35 -8.70 4.18
N VAL A 25 -2.03 -8.56 4.13
CA VAL A 25 -1.19 -8.89 2.97
C VAL A 25 0.05 -9.63 3.44
N GLU A 26 0.12 -10.90 3.12
CA GLU A 26 1.29 -11.74 3.37
C GLU A 26 2.22 -11.72 2.14
N GLN A 27 3.51 -11.52 2.40
CA GLN A 27 4.56 -11.60 1.39
C GLN A 27 5.36 -12.90 1.59
N ASP A 28 5.72 -13.55 0.47
CA ASP A 28 6.73 -14.59 0.47
C ASP A 28 8.12 -13.95 0.34
N TYR A 29 8.79 -13.81 1.48
CA TYR A 29 10.17 -13.31 1.55
C TYR A 29 11.19 -14.24 0.88
N ALA A 30 10.93 -15.54 0.80
CA ALA A 30 11.87 -16.49 0.17
C ALA A 30 11.85 -16.36 -1.36
N SER A 31 10.68 -16.04 -1.92
CA SER A 31 10.49 -15.87 -3.36
C SER A 31 10.51 -14.40 -3.82
N ALA A 32 10.57 -13.44 -2.88
CA ALA A 32 10.47 -12.00 -3.13
C ALA A 32 9.17 -11.61 -3.87
N THR A 33 8.03 -12.16 -3.39
CA THR A 33 6.75 -12.04 -4.09
C THR A 33 5.57 -11.71 -3.19
N VAL A 34 4.54 -11.10 -3.77
CA VAL A 34 3.24 -10.85 -3.14
C VAL A 34 2.13 -11.15 -4.12
N ASP A 35 1.00 -11.68 -3.66
CA ASP A 35 -0.10 -12.01 -4.55
C ASP A 35 -1.05 -10.83 -4.77
N CYS A 36 -1.64 -10.77 -5.95
CA CYS A 36 -2.74 -9.85 -6.22
C CYS A 36 -3.98 -10.26 -5.43
N ARG A 37 -4.58 -9.31 -4.70
CA ARG A 37 -5.78 -9.53 -3.89
C ARG A 37 -7.01 -9.99 -4.69
N ARG A 38 -7.09 -9.68 -5.98
CA ARG A 38 -8.23 -10.06 -6.85
C ARG A 38 -7.99 -11.28 -7.73
N CYS A 39 -6.74 -11.60 -8.06
CA CYS A 39 -6.40 -12.76 -8.86
C CYS A 39 -5.21 -13.48 -8.19
N PRO A 40 -5.48 -14.42 -7.27
CA PRO A 40 -4.43 -15.05 -6.46
C PRO A 40 -3.45 -15.90 -7.29
N GLU A 41 -3.78 -16.20 -8.54
CA GLU A 41 -2.87 -16.83 -9.51
C GLU A 41 -1.80 -15.87 -10.07
N THR A 42 -1.94 -14.56 -9.82
CA THR A 42 -0.96 -13.56 -10.25
C THR A 42 -0.06 -13.16 -9.09
N THR A 43 1.16 -13.69 -9.17
CA THR A 43 2.26 -13.36 -8.26
C THR A 43 3.03 -12.15 -8.79
N LEU A 44 3.19 -11.14 -7.93
CA LEU A 44 3.85 -9.87 -8.22
C LEU A 44 5.23 -9.82 -7.58
N ARG A 45 6.16 -9.12 -8.23
CA ARG A 45 7.57 -9.02 -7.83
C ARG A 45 8.12 -7.62 -8.07
N SER A 46 9.37 -7.42 -7.66
CA SER A 46 10.13 -6.19 -7.93
C SER A 46 10.07 -5.79 -9.42
N GLY A 47 9.80 -4.52 -9.68
CA GLY A 47 9.61 -3.91 -10.99
C GLY A 47 8.15 -3.88 -11.47
N ASP A 48 7.25 -4.66 -10.87
CA ASP A 48 5.84 -4.66 -11.26
C ASP A 48 5.13 -3.38 -10.79
N ARG A 49 4.26 -2.86 -11.66
CA ARG A 49 3.35 -1.76 -11.32
C ARG A 49 2.11 -2.30 -10.64
N VAL A 50 1.76 -1.70 -9.52
CA VAL A 50 0.63 -2.10 -8.69
C VAL A 50 -0.18 -0.90 -8.26
N THR A 51 -1.43 -1.15 -7.90
CA THR A 51 -2.19 -0.23 -7.05
C THR A 51 -2.33 -0.85 -5.66
N VAL A 52 -2.30 -0.04 -4.61
CA VAL A 52 -2.31 -0.50 -3.22
C VAL A 52 -3.36 0.27 -2.45
N GLY A 53 -4.24 -0.44 -1.75
CA GLY A 53 -5.17 0.16 -0.80
C GLY A 53 -4.56 0.23 0.59
N LEU A 54 -4.62 1.37 1.26
CA LEU A 54 -4.11 1.57 2.62
C LEU A 54 -5.20 2.13 3.54
N SER A 55 -5.13 1.72 4.82
CA SER A 55 -5.97 2.25 5.90
C SER A 55 -5.10 2.72 7.06
N CYS A 56 -5.44 3.83 7.68
CA CYS A 56 -4.73 4.38 8.82
C CYS A 56 -5.48 4.04 10.11
N TYR A 57 -5.02 3.02 10.81
CA TYR A 57 -5.62 2.58 12.05
C TYR A 57 -5.39 3.64 13.14
N GLU A 58 -6.50 4.12 13.73
CA GLU A 58 -6.54 5.14 14.80
C GLU A 58 -5.70 6.40 14.50
N ASP A 59 -5.56 6.77 13.22
CA ASP A 59 -4.70 7.89 12.79
C ASP A 59 -3.20 7.75 13.20
N HIS A 60 -2.77 6.52 13.53
CA HIS A 60 -1.43 6.21 14.04
C HIS A 60 -0.55 5.49 13.03
N SER A 61 -0.99 4.32 12.54
CA SER A 61 -0.22 3.47 11.63
C SER A 61 -0.97 3.24 10.33
N TRP A 62 -0.24 3.27 9.22
CA TRP A 62 -0.80 2.93 7.90
C TRP A 62 -0.56 1.46 7.62
N GLU A 63 -1.62 0.75 7.32
CA GLU A 63 -1.63 -0.68 7.01
C GLU A 63 -2.03 -0.88 5.56
N ILE A 64 -1.29 -1.73 4.85
CA ILE A 64 -1.69 -2.16 3.52
C ILE A 64 -2.89 -3.10 3.67
N THR A 65 -3.99 -2.77 3.01
CA THR A 65 -5.18 -3.61 2.98
C THR A 65 -5.15 -4.58 1.80
N GLY A 66 -4.45 -4.25 0.71
CA GLY A 66 -4.40 -5.10 -0.47
C GLY A 66 -3.50 -4.54 -1.56
N VAL A 67 -2.90 -5.45 -2.32
CA VAL A 67 -2.08 -5.16 -3.51
C VAL A 67 -2.80 -5.68 -4.74
N TYR A 68 -2.83 -4.89 -5.81
CA TYR A 68 -3.55 -5.23 -7.03
C TYR A 68 -2.61 -5.10 -8.24
N CYS A 69 -2.61 -6.13 -9.10
CA CYS A 69 -1.84 -6.12 -10.34
C CYS A 69 -2.40 -5.11 -11.33
N ALA A 70 -1.61 -4.72 -12.34
CA ALA A 70 -2.03 -3.75 -13.35
C ALA A 70 -3.35 -4.10 -14.08
N ALA A 71 -3.68 -5.38 -14.24
CA ALA A 71 -4.93 -5.80 -14.89
C ALA A 71 -6.17 -5.65 -13.98
N HIS A 72 -5.98 -5.64 -12.66
CA HIS A 72 -7.04 -5.55 -11.65
C HIS A 72 -6.85 -4.34 -10.74
N GLY A 73 -6.17 -3.32 -11.26
CA GLY A 73 -5.88 -2.10 -10.53
C GLY A 73 -7.16 -1.43 -10.02
N VAL A 74 -7.04 -0.78 -8.88
CA VAL A 74 -8.10 0.02 -8.27
C VAL A 74 -7.61 1.45 -8.15
N GLU A 75 -8.49 2.40 -8.46
CA GLU A 75 -8.14 3.83 -8.49
C GLU A 75 -8.89 4.64 -7.43
N SER A 76 -9.80 4.01 -6.68
CA SER A 76 -10.56 4.68 -5.61
C SER A 76 -10.66 3.83 -4.34
N VAL A 77 -10.80 4.50 -3.19
CA VAL A 77 -10.98 3.85 -1.89
C VAL A 77 -12.21 2.95 -1.91
N GLU A 78 -13.33 3.42 -2.46
CA GLU A 78 -14.57 2.67 -2.59
C GLU A 78 -14.42 1.37 -3.40
N ALA A 79 -13.57 1.37 -4.43
CA ALA A 79 -13.29 0.19 -5.24
C ALA A 79 -12.36 -0.82 -4.53
N ALA A 80 -11.51 -0.33 -3.63
CA ALA A 80 -10.53 -1.11 -2.89
C ALA A 80 -11.10 -1.70 -1.59
N MET A 81 -11.92 -0.93 -0.87
CA MET A 81 -12.42 -1.25 0.47
C MET A 81 -13.69 -0.47 0.83
N ALA A 82 -14.36 -0.86 1.92
CA ALA A 82 -15.44 -0.06 2.47
C ALA A 82 -14.90 1.25 3.06
N VAL A 83 -15.55 2.37 2.73
CA VAL A 83 -15.21 3.68 3.31
C VAL A 83 -15.59 3.68 4.79
N ARG A 84 -14.67 4.14 5.64
CA ARG A 84 -14.80 4.12 7.11
C ARG A 84 -14.40 5.46 7.70
N ALA A 85 -14.74 5.65 8.98
CA ALA A 85 -14.34 6.84 9.73
C ALA A 85 -12.88 6.74 10.20
N GLU A 86 -11.98 6.52 9.24
CA GLU A 86 -10.53 6.46 9.39
C GLU A 86 -9.89 6.99 8.10
N ARG A 87 -8.62 7.41 8.13
CA ARG A 87 -7.94 7.85 6.91
C ARG A 87 -7.65 6.65 6.02
N GLN A 88 -8.04 6.72 4.76
CA GLN A 88 -7.82 5.66 3.78
C GLN A 88 -7.22 6.26 2.52
N ALA A 89 -6.42 5.48 1.79
CA ALA A 89 -5.79 5.93 0.57
C ALA A 89 -5.70 4.79 -0.44
N VAL A 90 -5.65 5.16 -1.71
CA VAL A 90 -5.23 4.27 -2.80
C VAL A 90 -4.07 4.93 -3.52
N VAL A 91 -3.02 4.16 -3.76
CA VAL A 91 -1.82 4.65 -4.45
C VAL A 91 -1.47 3.73 -5.62
N ALA A 92 -0.89 4.29 -6.68
CA ALA A 92 -0.09 3.55 -7.63
C ALA A 92 1.35 3.49 -7.12
N ALA A 93 2.04 2.37 -7.34
CA ALA A 93 3.43 2.18 -6.96
C ALA A 93 4.13 1.19 -7.90
N VAL A 94 5.45 1.18 -7.83
CA VAL A 94 6.30 0.10 -8.38
C VAL A 94 6.82 -0.70 -7.19
N LEU A 95 6.73 -2.02 -7.25
CA LEU A 95 7.35 -2.86 -6.21
C LEU A 95 8.87 -2.78 -6.33
N GLU A 96 9.58 -2.55 -5.24
CA GLU A 96 11.04 -2.50 -5.19
C GLU A 96 11.58 -3.51 -4.18
N ALA A 97 12.60 -4.28 -4.55
CA ALA A 97 13.32 -5.14 -3.62
C ALA A 97 14.38 -4.33 -2.85
N SER A 98 13.95 -3.45 -1.96
CA SER A 98 14.85 -2.60 -1.15
C SER A 98 15.23 -3.23 0.19
N GLY A 99 14.56 -4.32 0.57
CA GLY A 99 14.73 -4.99 1.85
C GLY A 99 14.07 -4.25 3.03
N TYR A 100 13.93 -4.97 4.14
CA TYR A 100 13.24 -4.50 5.35
C TYR A 100 13.85 -5.11 6.62
N HIS A 101 13.88 -4.31 7.70
CA HIS A 101 14.22 -4.77 9.04
C HIS A 101 12.95 -4.91 9.89
N PRO A 102 12.40 -6.12 10.05
CA PRO A 102 11.27 -6.31 10.94
C PRO A 102 11.67 -6.05 12.40
N PRO A 103 10.78 -5.49 13.22
CA PRO A 103 11.07 -5.19 14.63
C PRO A 103 11.41 -6.43 15.46
N SER A 104 10.99 -7.61 15.02
CA SER A 104 11.14 -8.88 15.73
C SER A 104 12.18 -9.83 15.12
N GLY A 105 12.98 -9.44 14.13
CA GLY A 105 13.84 -10.40 13.45
C GLY A 105 14.99 -9.85 12.61
N ASP A 106 15.64 -10.76 11.89
CA ASP A 106 16.76 -10.46 11.01
C ASP A 106 16.33 -9.68 9.78
N TYR A 107 17.27 -8.94 9.20
CA TYR A 107 17.10 -8.26 7.92
C TYR A 107 16.53 -9.19 6.85
N ARG A 108 15.53 -8.72 6.12
CA ARG A 108 14.91 -9.38 4.97
C ARG A 108 15.35 -8.63 3.71
N PRO A 109 16.44 -9.05 3.03
CA PRO A 109 16.94 -8.35 1.85
C PRO A 109 15.95 -8.38 0.68
N ASP A 110 15.11 -9.41 0.63
CA ASP A 110 14.15 -9.67 -0.44
C ASP A 110 12.76 -9.08 -0.16
N ALA A 111 12.62 -8.29 0.91
CA ALA A 111 11.36 -7.62 1.20
C ALA A 111 11.02 -6.60 0.11
N LEU A 112 9.79 -6.68 -0.40
CA LEU A 112 9.29 -5.70 -1.35
C LEU A 112 8.79 -4.47 -0.61
N THR A 113 9.06 -3.30 -1.18
CA THR A 113 8.56 -2.01 -0.71
C THR A 113 7.89 -1.24 -1.84
N LEU A 114 7.18 -0.17 -1.49
CA LEU A 114 6.54 0.71 -2.45
C LEU A 114 7.51 1.79 -2.96
N GLY A 115 7.92 1.66 -4.22
CA GLY A 115 8.65 2.67 -4.98
C GLY A 115 7.74 3.51 -5.88
N ALA A 116 8.28 4.62 -6.40
CA ALA A 116 7.61 5.49 -7.38
C ALA A 116 6.12 5.79 -7.07
N VAL A 117 5.80 6.03 -5.79
CA VAL A 117 4.43 6.13 -5.32
C VAL A 117 3.72 7.34 -5.92
N GLU A 118 2.45 7.18 -6.27
CA GLU A 118 1.53 8.24 -6.71
C GLU A 118 0.17 8.05 -6.00
N LEU A 119 -0.36 9.11 -5.39
CA LEU A 119 -1.66 9.06 -4.73
C LEU A 119 -2.77 9.11 -5.79
N LEU A 120 -3.64 8.10 -5.80
CA LEU A 120 -4.79 8.01 -6.71
C LEU A 120 -6.05 8.56 -6.05
N ASP A 121 -6.31 8.17 -4.80
CA ASP A 121 -7.49 8.58 -4.05
C ASP A 121 -7.22 8.61 -2.55
N PHE A 122 -7.97 9.44 -1.82
CA PHE A 122 -7.84 9.63 -0.39
C PHE A 122 -9.19 9.92 0.26
N SER A 123 -9.51 9.18 1.32
CA SER A 123 -10.68 9.39 2.16
C SER A 123 -10.23 9.83 3.56
N PRO A 124 -10.62 11.02 4.04
CA PRO A 124 -10.32 11.45 5.41
C PRO A 124 -11.24 10.77 6.43
N THR A 125 -10.84 10.75 7.70
CA THR A 125 -11.65 10.22 8.84
C THR A 125 -13.08 10.75 8.86
N ALA A 126 -13.27 12.03 8.49
CA ALA A 126 -14.60 12.67 8.48
C ALA A 126 -15.53 12.21 7.34
N ALA A 127 -15.04 11.42 6.38
CA ALA A 127 -15.83 10.91 5.26
C ALA A 127 -16.49 9.56 5.53
N GLY A 128 -16.11 8.87 6.60
CA GLY A 128 -16.82 7.67 7.06
C GLY A 128 -18.22 7.98 7.55
N TYR A 129 -19.19 7.18 7.10
CA TYR A 129 -20.61 7.32 7.43
C TYR A 129 -21.03 6.41 8.60
#